data_AF-A0ABD5GHC4-F1
#
_entry.id   AF-A0ABD5GHC4-F1
#
_cell.length_a   1.000
_cell.length_b   1.000
_cell.length_c   1.000
_cell.angle_alpha   90.00
_cell.angle_beta   90.00
_cell.angle_gamma   90.00
#
_symmetry.space_group_name_H-M   'P 1'
#
loop_
_entity.id
_entity.type
_entity.pdbx_description
1 polymer ?
#
loop_
_entity_poly.entity_id
_entity_poly.type
_entity_poly.pdbx_seq_one_letter_code
_entity_poly.pdbx_strand_id
1 'polypeptide(L)'
;MQSRPVTKEQKHWHDLLVNEVGCIACRHDGRGVNTYCSIHHVDGRTKPHAHWYVLPLCGPHHQTGGEGVALHHNKARFVARYGTEADLLAECAKILAVGGHEIPAGFLAWLDGPEVMA
;
A
#
# COMPACT_ATOMS: atom_id res chain seq x y z
N MET A 1 -15.16 8.66 -12.69
CA MET A 1 -13.99 7.80 -12.97
C MET A 1 -14.41 6.36 -12.73
N GLN A 2 -14.20 5.43 -13.66
CA GLN A 2 -14.58 4.03 -13.45
C GLN A 2 -13.56 3.31 -12.54
N SER A 3 -14.03 2.45 -11.65
CA SER A 3 -13.22 1.56 -10.81
C SER A 3 -13.70 0.14 -11.03
N ARG A 4 -12.79 -0.83 -11.03
CA ARG A 4 -13.20 -2.23 -10.87
C ARG A 4 -13.84 -2.44 -9.50
N PRO A 5 -14.78 -3.39 -9.37
CA PRO A 5 -15.30 -3.79 -8.08
C PRO A 5 -14.22 -4.52 -7.28
N VAL A 6 -14.15 -4.22 -5.99
CA VAL A 6 -13.25 -4.88 -5.05
C VAL A 6 -13.85 -6.23 -4.67
N THR A 7 -13.10 -7.32 -4.80
CA THR A 7 -13.55 -8.65 -4.33
C THR A 7 -13.47 -8.76 -2.81
N LYS A 8 -14.12 -9.77 -2.23
CA LYS A 8 -14.03 -10.04 -0.78
C LYS A 8 -12.58 -10.22 -0.32
N GLU A 9 -11.79 -10.95 -1.11
CA GLU A 9 -10.38 -11.22 -0.81
C GLU A 9 -9.52 -9.95 -0.90
N GLN A 10 -9.74 -9.11 -1.90
CA GLN A 10 -9.07 -7.81 -2.03
C GLN A 10 -9.43 -6.85 -0.89
N LYS A 11 -10.69 -6.88 -0.44
CA LYS A 11 -11.08 -6.12 0.75
C LYS A 11 -10.36 -6.64 1.99
N HIS A 12 -10.24 -7.95 2.15
CA HIS A 12 -9.49 -8.53 3.27
C HIS A 12 -8.02 -8.09 3.25
N TRP A 13 -7.38 -8.06 2.07
CA TRP A 13 -6.06 -7.47 1.90
C TRP A 13 -5.98 -6.02 2.36
N HIS A 14 -6.94 -5.17 1.96
CA HIS A 14 -7.00 -3.76 2.39
C HIS A 14 -7.16 -3.64 3.90
N ASP A 15 -8.01 -4.47 4.51
CA ASP A 15 -8.24 -4.47 5.94
C ASP A 15 -6.96 -4.86 6.71
N LEU A 16 -6.23 -5.88 6.27
CA LEU A 16 -4.93 -6.27 6.85
C LEU A 16 -3.91 -5.13 6.77
N LEU A 17 -3.78 -4.52 5.60
CA LEU A 17 -2.87 -3.39 5.40
C LEU A 17 -3.19 -2.23 6.35
N VAL A 18 -4.46 -1.85 6.51
CA VAL A 18 -4.83 -0.72 7.36
C VAL A 18 -4.70 -1.05 8.85
N ASN A 19 -5.18 -2.21 9.27
CA ASN A 19 -5.32 -2.55 10.70
C ASN A 19 -4.00 -3.03 11.32
N GLU A 20 -3.22 -3.81 10.58
CA GLU A 20 -2.02 -4.45 11.13
C GLU A 20 -0.74 -3.70 10.71
N VAL A 21 -0.68 -3.21 9.47
CA VAL A 21 0.45 -2.40 9.01
C VAL A 21 0.22 -0.93 9.39
N GLY A 22 -0.93 -0.34 9.09
CA GLY A 22 -1.13 1.09 9.23
C GLY A 22 -0.24 1.89 8.26
N CYS A 23 -0.09 3.19 8.49
CA CYS A 23 0.62 4.05 7.54
C CYS A 23 2.09 3.64 7.42
N ILE A 24 2.48 3.11 6.27
CA ILE A 24 3.85 2.60 6.08
C ILE A 24 4.89 3.72 6.21
N ALA A 25 4.58 4.93 5.72
CA ALA A 25 5.45 6.09 5.88
C ALA A 25 5.55 6.61 7.33
N CYS A 26 4.50 6.44 8.15
CA CYS A 26 4.59 6.74 9.59
C CYS A 26 5.55 5.80 10.31
N ARG A 27 5.65 4.53 9.90
CA ARG A 27 6.63 3.58 10.46
C ARG A 27 8.05 4.01 10.15
N HIS A 28 8.32 4.41 8.90
CA HIS A 28 9.61 4.96 8.48
C HIS A 28 9.98 6.23 9.26
N ASP A 29 9.00 7.09 9.54
CA ASP A 29 9.18 8.28 10.38
C ASP A 29 9.35 7.95 11.89
N GLY A 30 9.31 6.68 12.30
CA GLY A 30 9.44 6.26 13.71
C GLY A 30 8.20 6.55 14.56
N ARG A 31 7.03 6.79 13.95
CA ARG A 31 5.77 7.14 14.64
C ARG A 31 4.95 5.93 15.07
N GLY A 32 5.44 4.71 14.84
CA GLY A 32 4.74 3.47 15.14
C GLY A 32 3.57 3.18 14.18
N VAL A 33 2.61 2.40 14.67
CA VAL A 33 1.45 1.94 13.89
C VAL A 33 0.35 3.01 13.91
N ASN A 34 0.04 3.58 12.75
CA ASN A 34 -1.07 4.52 12.58
C ASN A 34 -2.15 3.90 11.68
N THR A 35 -3.26 3.46 12.26
CA THR A 35 -4.35 2.80 11.54
C THR A 35 -5.38 3.77 10.93
N TYR A 36 -5.23 5.08 11.13
CA TYR A 36 -6.04 6.11 10.45
C TYR A 36 -5.55 6.30 9.01
N CYS A 37 -5.75 5.26 8.20
CA CYS A 37 -5.28 5.18 6.83
C CYS A 37 -6.43 5.09 5.82
N SER A 38 -6.09 5.51 4.61
CA SER A 38 -6.87 5.24 3.41
C SER A 38 -6.02 4.44 2.44
N ILE A 39 -6.69 3.68 1.57
CA ILE A 39 -6.01 2.90 0.53
C ILE A 39 -5.58 3.82 -0.61
N HIS A 40 -4.27 3.89 -0.84
CA HIS A 40 -3.65 4.50 -2.00
C HIS A 40 -3.53 3.47 -3.12
N HIS A 41 -4.07 3.76 -4.30
CA HIS A 41 -3.92 2.91 -5.49
C HIS A 41 -2.71 3.34 -6.29
N VAL A 42 -1.74 2.45 -6.45
CA VAL A 42 -0.44 2.78 -7.05
C VAL A 42 -0.54 2.94 -8.57
N ASP A 43 -1.31 2.05 -9.21
CA ASP A 43 -1.38 1.96 -10.67
C ASP A 43 -2.83 2.03 -11.18
N GLY A 44 -3.54 3.05 -10.71
CA GLY A 44 -4.94 3.29 -11.06
C GLY A 44 -5.89 2.26 -10.45
N ARG A 45 -7.14 2.25 -10.94
CA ARG A 45 -8.27 1.51 -10.32
C ARG A 45 -8.94 0.50 -11.25
N THR A 46 -8.42 0.30 -12.45
CA THR A 46 -9.08 -0.47 -13.51
C THR A 46 -8.27 -1.65 -14.04
N LYS A 47 -6.98 -1.77 -13.69
CA LYS A 47 -6.15 -2.93 -14.08
C LYS A 47 -6.49 -4.15 -13.20
N PRO A 48 -6.22 -5.39 -13.66
CA PRO A 48 -6.51 -6.60 -12.88
C PRO A 48 -5.89 -6.58 -11.48
N HIS A 49 -4.69 -6.05 -11.33
CA HIS A 49 -3.96 -5.93 -10.07
C HIS A 49 -4.29 -4.70 -9.23
N ALA A 50 -5.18 -3.82 -9.69
CA ALA A 50 -5.37 -2.50 -9.09
C ALA A 50 -5.65 -2.55 -7.58
N HIS A 51 -6.41 -3.54 -7.11
CA HIS A 51 -6.75 -3.67 -5.69
C HIS A 51 -5.76 -4.53 -4.89
N TRP A 52 -4.75 -5.10 -5.54
CA TRP A 52 -3.61 -5.75 -4.88
C TRP A 52 -2.44 -4.76 -4.71
N TYR A 53 -2.18 -3.95 -5.74
CA TYR A 53 -1.11 -2.95 -5.75
C TYR A 53 -1.55 -1.63 -5.11
N VAL A 54 -1.56 -1.64 -3.78
CA VAL A 54 -2.04 -0.53 -2.97
C VAL A 54 -1.16 -0.31 -1.74
N LEU A 55 -1.22 0.89 -1.14
CA LEU A 55 -0.54 1.20 0.12
C LEU A 55 -1.52 1.74 1.17
N PRO A 56 -1.37 1.37 2.46
CA PRO A 56 -2.03 2.06 3.56
C PRO A 56 -1.28 3.37 3.86
N LEU A 57 -1.92 4.52 3.61
CA LEU A 57 -1.35 5.84 3.91
C LEU A 57 -2.34 6.71 4.70
N CYS A 58 -1.83 7.39 5.74
CA CYS A 58 -2.60 8.40 6.47
C CYS A 58 -2.81 9.66 5.63
N GLY A 59 -3.78 10.52 5.99
CA GLY A 59 -4.06 11.76 5.24
C GLY A 59 -2.81 12.60 4.91
N PRO A 60 -1.94 12.90 5.89
CA PRO A 60 -0.69 13.62 5.66
C PRO A 60 0.28 12.96 4.67
N HIS A 61 0.55 11.65 4.80
CA HIS A 61 1.46 10.94 3.88
C HIS A 61 0.82 10.60 2.54
N HIS A 62 -0.51 10.58 2.47
CA HIS A 62 -1.24 10.33 1.23
C HIS A 62 -1.37 11.62 0.40
N GLN A 63 -2.00 12.67 0.95
CA GLN A 63 -2.52 13.82 0.19
C GLN A 63 -2.15 15.19 0.75
N THR A 64 -2.24 15.38 2.07
CA THR A 64 -2.31 16.73 2.67
C THR A 64 -1.00 17.26 3.23
N GLY A 65 0.03 16.42 3.36
CA GLY A 65 1.36 16.83 3.77
C GLY A 65 2.11 17.65 2.71
N GLY A 66 3.24 18.21 3.12
CA GLY A 66 4.11 19.00 2.24
C GLY A 66 4.94 18.16 1.26
N GLU A 67 5.77 18.84 0.50
CA GLU A 67 6.69 18.23 -0.47
C GLU A 67 7.58 17.16 0.18
N GLY A 68 7.64 15.98 -0.44
CA GLY A 68 8.40 14.83 0.08
C GLY A 68 7.78 14.14 1.30
N VAL A 69 6.68 14.65 1.85
CA VAL A 69 5.88 13.98 2.89
C VAL A 69 4.65 13.33 2.28
N ALA A 70 3.87 14.07 1.48
CA ALA A 70 2.69 13.54 0.81
C ALA A 70 3.05 12.97 -0.56
N LEU A 71 2.65 11.73 -0.83
CA LEU A 71 2.87 11.05 -2.10
C LEU A 71 2.26 11.83 -3.27
N HIS A 72 1.00 12.29 -3.14
CA HIS A 72 0.32 13.04 -4.20
C HIS A 72 0.86 14.46 -4.42
N HIS A 73 1.67 15.00 -3.49
CA HIS A 73 2.26 16.32 -3.65
C HIS A 73 3.54 16.26 -4.51
N ASN A 74 4.47 15.36 -4.18
CA ASN A 74 5.67 15.13 -4.97
C ASN A 74 6.15 13.68 -4.80
N LYS A 75 5.69 12.81 -5.69
CA LYS A 75 6.02 11.38 -5.69
C LYS A 75 7.52 11.11 -5.76
N ALA A 76 8.27 11.86 -6.57
CA ALA A 76 9.72 11.65 -6.69
C ALA A 76 10.45 11.89 -5.36
N ARG A 77 10.05 12.94 -4.63
CA ARG A 77 10.60 13.22 -3.29
C ARG A 77 10.10 12.26 -2.23
N PHE A 78 8.84 11.83 -2.30
CA PHE A 78 8.30 10.78 -1.42
C PHE A 78 9.11 9.48 -1.59
N VAL A 79 9.34 9.06 -2.84
CA VAL A 79 10.14 7.88 -3.16
C VAL A 79 11.58 8.01 -2.70
N ALA A 80 12.20 9.18 -2.90
CA ALA A 80 13.56 9.43 -2.39
C ALA A 80 13.65 9.34 -0.85
N ARG A 81 12.54 9.57 -0.14
CA ARG A 81 12.48 9.54 1.33
C ARG A 81 12.12 8.17 1.90
N TYR A 82 11.15 7.49 1.32
CA TYR A 82 10.56 6.27 1.90
C TYR A 82 10.79 5.00 1.06
N GLY A 83 11.26 5.13 -0.19
CA GLY A 83 11.36 4.02 -1.14
C GLY A 83 10.22 4.00 -2.16
N THR A 84 10.32 3.11 -3.14
CA THR A 84 9.30 3.00 -4.19
C THR A 84 8.00 2.41 -3.63
N GLU A 85 6.87 2.62 -4.32
CA GLU A 85 5.60 2.01 -3.87
C GLU A 85 5.64 0.48 -3.89
N ALA A 86 6.42 -0.12 -4.80
CA ALA A 86 6.64 -1.56 -4.85
C ALA A 86 7.40 -2.05 -3.60
N ASP A 87 8.50 -1.36 -3.25
CA ASP A 87 9.29 -1.69 -2.05
C ASP A 87 8.44 -1.56 -0.78
N LEU A 88 7.66 -0.48 -0.68
CA LEU A 88 6.78 -0.24 0.44
C LEU A 88 5.68 -1.30 0.56
N LEU A 89 5.15 -1.79 -0.56
CA LEU A 89 4.16 -2.87 -0.54
C LEU A 89 4.78 -4.21 -0.15
N ALA A 90 5.98 -4.51 -0.65
CA ALA A 90 6.73 -5.69 -0.24
C ALA A 90 7.04 -5.67 1.27
N GLU A 91 7.37 -4.49 1.81
CA GLU A 91 7.56 -4.30 3.26
C GLU A 91 6.25 -4.54 4.03
N CYS A 92 5.12 -4.02 3.56
CA CYS A 92 3.81 -4.28 4.16
C CYS A 92 3.51 -5.80 4.22
N ALA A 93 3.72 -6.52 3.11
CA ALA A 93 3.51 -7.97 3.06
C ALA A 93 4.45 -8.71 4.03
N LYS A 94 5.72 -8.28 4.13
CA LYS A 94 6.68 -8.85 5.08
C LYS A 94 6.27 -8.62 6.53
N ILE A 95 5.77 -7.43 6.88
CA ILE A 95 5.27 -7.12 8.23
C ILE A 95 4.13 -8.08 8.60
N LEU A 96 3.16 -8.28 7.70
CA LEU A 96 2.05 -9.19 7.91
C LEU A 96 2.51 -10.65 8.07
N ALA A 97 3.42 -11.11 7.20
CA ALA A 97 3.95 -12.47 7.27
C ALA A 97 4.72 -12.73 8.57
N VAL A 98 5.57 -11.78 9.01
CA VAL A 98 6.29 -11.87 10.29
C VAL A 98 5.33 -11.81 11.48
N GLY A 99 4.24 -11.06 11.37
CA GLY A 99 3.15 -11.03 12.36
C GLY A 99 2.31 -12.32 12.42
N GLY A 100 2.55 -13.28 11.52
CA GLY A 100 1.82 -14.54 11.46
C GLY A 100 0.43 -14.42 10.84
N HIS A 101 0.16 -13.34 10.10
CA HIS A 101 -1.09 -13.18 9.38
C HIS A 101 -1.08 -14.01 8.08
N GLU A 102 -2.21 -14.64 7.78
CA GLU A 102 -2.39 -15.33 6.50
C GLU A 102 -2.49 -14.29 5.37
N ILE A 103 -1.57 -14.36 4.41
CA ILE A 103 -1.59 -13.49 3.23
C ILE A 103 -2.55 -14.07 2.20
N PRO A 104 -3.47 -13.26 1.62
CA PRO A 104 -4.41 -13.76 0.65
C PRO A 104 -3.73 -14.41 -0.57
N ALA A 105 -4.22 -15.60 -0.96
CA ALA A 105 -3.65 -16.35 -2.07
C ALA A 105 -3.69 -15.57 -3.39
N GLY A 106 -4.73 -14.75 -3.60
CA GLY A 106 -4.84 -13.87 -4.78
C GLY A 106 -3.75 -12.79 -4.83
N PHE A 107 -3.28 -12.29 -3.68
CA PHE A 107 -2.15 -11.37 -3.63
C PHE A 107 -0.84 -12.09 -3.96
N LEU A 108 -0.60 -13.27 -3.37
CA LEU A 108 0.60 -14.07 -3.63
C LEU A 108 0.70 -14.46 -5.11
N ALA A 109 -0.42 -14.91 -5.71
CA ALA A 109 -0.49 -15.25 -7.12
C ALA A 109 -0.19 -14.06 -8.04
N TRP A 110 -0.61 -12.85 -7.64
CA TRP A 110 -0.22 -11.64 -8.36
C TRP A 110 1.27 -11.34 -8.17
N LEU A 111 1.77 -11.40 -6.93
CA LEU A 111 3.16 -11.10 -6.58
C LEU A 111 4.18 -11.99 -7.30
N ASP A 112 3.85 -13.27 -7.47
CA ASP A 112 4.68 -14.25 -8.20
C ASP A 112 4.46 -14.20 -9.72
N GLY A 113 3.53 -13.35 -10.19
CA GLY A 113 3.15 -13.21 -11.59
C GLY A 113 4.13 -12.35 -12.40
N PRO A 114 4.16 -12.52 -13.74
CA PRO A 114 5.05 -11.77 -14.62
C PRO A 114 4.75 -10.26 -14.68
N GLU A 115 3.57 -9.84 -14.20
CA GLU A 115 3.10 -8.44 -14.23
C GLU A 115 3.73 -7.54 -13.15
N VAL A 116 4.45 -8.10 -12.18
CA VAL A 116 5.01 -7.36 -11.04
C VAL A 116 6.29 -6.59 -11.39
N MET A 117 6.94 -6.97 -12.49
CA MET A 117 8.25 -6.44 -12.93
C MET A 117 8.17 -5.57 -14.20
N ALA A 118 6.96 -5.20 -14.64
CA ALA A 118 6.71 -4.48 -15.89
C ALA A 118 6.38 -2.99 -15.67
#